data_AF-A0AA38Z4T7-F1
#
_entry.id   AF-A0AA38Z4T7-F1
#
_cell.length_a   1.000
_cell.length_b   1.000
_cell.length_c   1.000
_cell.angle_alpha   90.00
_cell.angle_beta   90.00
_cell.angle_gamma   90.00
#
_symmetry.space_group_name_H-M   'P 1'
#
loop_
_entity.id
_entity.type
_entity.pdbx_description
1 polymer ?
#
loop_
_entity_poly.entity_id
_entity_poly.type
_entity_poly.pdbx_seq_one_letter_code
_entity_poly.pdbx_strand_id
1 'polypeptide(L)'
;MEGFFKQFGAVKRLRIARNRKTGKSKHFGFIEFESPEVAKIVAECMHNYLLFEHILQVHVVPPEHVHPKLWKGVNRLYKPLDRVQIERKRQNKERTLEQQKKLVEGIGKRDQKRRKRIEAAGIDYECPDIVGISRPTSKKIRFDEE
;
A
#
# COMPACT_ATOMS: atom_id res chain seq x y z
N MET A 1 2.36 -0.46 24.81
CA MET A 1 2.78 -1.88 24.78
C MET A 1 4.13 -2.07 25.46
N GLU A 2 5.22 -1.45 24.99
CA GLU A 2 6.55 -1.66 25.61
C GLU A 2 6.59 -1.38 27.13
N GLY A 3 6.06 -0.23 27.56
CA GLY A 3 6.01 0.12 28.99
C GLY A 3 5.24 -0.87 29.87
N PHE A 4 4.18 -1.50 29.35
CA PHE A 4 3.41 -2.51 30.08
C PHE A 4 4.22 -3.80 30.25
N PHE A 5 4.83 -4.30 29.17
CA PHE A 5 5.59 -5.56 29.24
C PHE A 5 6.95 -5.43 29.92
N LYS A 6 7.47 -4.20 30.06
CA LYS A 6 8.71 -3.92 30.79
C LYS A 6 8.64 -4.31 32.28
N GLN A 7 7.44 -4.39 32.86
CA GLN A 7 7.26 -4.80 34.26
C GLN A 7 7.61 -6.27 34.51
N PHE A 8 7.55 -7.12 33.48
CA PHE A 8 7.87 -8.55 33.60
C PHE A 8 9.36 -8.83 33.37
N GLY A 9 10.08 -7.90 32.73
CA GLY A 9 11.51 -8.02 32.47
C GLY A 9 12.00 -7.11 31.35
N ALA A 10 13.31 -7.17 31.09
CA ALA A 10 13.93 -6.40 30.02
C ALA A 10 13.45 -6.88 28.64
N VAL A 11 12.85 -5.95 27.88
CA VAL A 11 12.41 -6.19 26.50
C VAL A 11 13.55 -5.84 25.55
N LYS A 12 14.04 -6.83 24.82
CA LYS A 12 15.13 -6.66 23.85
C LYS A 12 14.62 -6.06 22.55
N ARG A 13 13.50 -6.57 22.02
CA ARG A 13 12.88 -6.05 20.79
C ARG A 13 11.36 -6.17 20.86
N LEU A 14 10.68 -5.16 20.32
CA LEU A 14 9.22 -5.15 20.19
C LEU A 14 8.82 -4.76 18.77
N ARG A 15 7.92 -5.54 18.17
CA ARG A 15 7.41 -5.28 16.82
C ARG A 15 5.90 -5.45 16.77
N ILE A 16 5.18 -4.36 16.56
CA ILE A 16 3.75 -4.39 16.24
C ILE A 16 3.57 -4.51 14.73
N ALA A 17 2.80 -5.50 14.28
CA ALA A 17 2.47 -5.64 12.87
C ALA A 17 1.55 -4.51 12.43
N ARG A 18 1.88 -3.86 11.31
CA ARG A 18 1.14 -2.73 10.75
C ARG A 18 0.77 -2.95 9.30
N ASN A 19 -0.28 -2.29 8.83
CA ASN A 19 -0.71 -2.32 7.44
C ASN A 19 0.23 -1.45 6.59
N ARG A 20 0.78 -2.01 5.50
CA ARG A 20 1.71 -1.32 4.58
C ARG A 20 1.06 -0.26 3.68
N LYS A 21 -0.25 -0.04 3.75
CA LYS A 21 -0.91 1.09 3.07
C LYS A 21 -1.17 2.20 4.07
N THR A 22 -1.89 1.90 5.14
CA THR A 22 -2.41 2.90 6.09
C THR A 22 -1.50 3.16 7.29
N GLY A 23 -0.55 2.27 7.59
CA GLY A 23 0.30 2.35 8.78
C GLY A 23 -0.40 1.98 10.10
N LYS A 24 -1.71 1.71 10.08
CA LYS A 24 -2.49 1.26 11.24
C LYS A 24 -2.02 -0.12 11.72
N SER A 25 -2.18 -0.41 13.01
CA SER A 25 -1.92 -1.73 13.59
C SER A 25 -2.79 -2.81 12.92
N LYS A 26 -2.25 -4.02 12.85
CA LYS A 26 -3.00 -5.24 12.49
C LYS A 26 -3.49 -6.01 13.72
N HIS A 27 -3.39 -5.41 14.91
CA HIS A 27 -3.81 -6.00 16.20
C HIS A 27 -3.02 -7.25 16.62
N PHE A 28 -1.79 -7.43 16.14
CA PHE A 28 -0.86 -8.43 16.65
C PHE A 28 0.58 -7.91 16.62
N GLY A 29 1.47 -8.53 17.37
CA GLY A 29 2.88 -8.18 17.43
C GLY A 29 3.73 -9.28 18.03
N PHE A 30 5.03 -9.05 18.03
CA PHE A 30 6.04 -9.96 18.56
C PHE A 30 6.89 -9.21 19.57
N ILE A 31 7.24 -9.89 20.65
CA ILE A 31 8.08 -9.37 21.73
C ILE A 31 9.19 -10.38 21.95
N GLU A 32 10.43 -9.90 21.94
CA GLU A 32 11.63 -10.65 22.30
C GLU A 32 12.07 -10.12 23.67
N PHE A 33 11.95 -10.96 24.70
CA PHE A 33 12.53 -10.71 26.02
C PHE A 33 14.00 -11.11 26.05
N GLU A 34 14.75 -10.56 27.01
CA GLU A 34 16.14 -10.94 27.24
C GLU A 34 16.26 -12.35 27.82
N SER A 35 15.38 -12.72 28.76
CA SER A 35 15.31 -14.06 29.34
C SER A 35 14.18 -14.89 28.72
N PRO A 36 14.45 -16.15 28.29
CA PRO A 36 13.42 -17.04 27.76
C PRO A 36 12.42 -17.51 28.84
N GLU A 37 12.82 -17.52 30.11
CA GLU A 37 11.95 -17.89 31.23
C GLU A 37 10.84 -16.85 31.43
N VAL A 38 11.19 -15.56 31.34
CA VAL A 38 10.25 -14.45 31.39
C VAL A 38 9.22 -14.57 30.27
N ALA A 39 9.63 -14.96 29.06
CA ALA A 39 8.72 -15.15 27.94
C ALA A 39 7.68 -16.24 28.20
N LYS A 40 8.06 -17.34 28.89
CA LYS A 40 7.13 -18.41 29.28
C LYS A 40 6.13 -17.94 30.32
N ILE A 41 6.61 -17.29 31.39
CA ILE A 41 5.75 -16.74 32.46
C ILE A 41 4.76 -15.73 31.88
N VAL A 42 5.21 -14.84 31.01
CA VAL A 42 4.34 -13.85 30.34
C VAL A 42 3.29 -14.54 29.48
N ALA A 43 3.65 -15.59 28.75
CA ALA A 43 2.69 -16.33 27.94
C ALA A 43 1.62 -17.01 28.81
N GLU A 44 1.99 -17.60 29.95
CA GLU A 44 1.03 -18.24 30.86
C GLU A 44 0.13 -17.21 31.56
N CYS A 45 0.71 -16.14 32.10
CA CYS A 45 -0.04 -15.14 32.88
C CYS A 45 -0.91 -14.20 32.04
N MET A 46 -0.52 -13.92 30.79
CA MET A 46 -1.22 -12.95 29.93
C MET A 46 -2.10 -13.62 28.87
N HIS A 47 -2.10 -14.95 28.77
CA HIS A 47 -3.02 -15.64 27.87
C HIS A 47 -4.46 -15.49 28.37
N ASN A 48 -5.33 -14.99 27.50
CA ASN A 48 -6.72 -14.62 27.79
C ASN A 48 -6.89 -13.48 28.81
N TYR A 49 -5.86 -12.64 28.99
CA TYR A 49 -5.98 -11.45 29.82
C TYR A 49 -6.79 -10.36 29.10
N LEU A 50 -7.77 -9.79 29.79
CA LEU A 50 -8.55 -8.65 29.29
C LEU A 50 -7.73 -7.37 29.44
N LEU A 51 -7.25 -6.82 28.32
CA LEU A 51 -6.54 -5.55 28.28
C LEU A 51 -7.34 -4.56 27.42
N PHE A 52 -7.83 -3.49 28.06
CA PHE A 52 -8.84 -2.60 27.48
C PHE A 52 -10.10 -3.40 27.08
N GLU A 53 -10.59 -3.25 25.86
CA GLU A 53 -11.77 -3.93 25.32
C GLU A 53 -11.44 -5.26 24.61
N HIS A 54 -10.19 -5.72 24.67
CA HIS A 54 -9.72 -6.88 23.92
C HIS A 54 -9.03 -7.92 24.80
N ILE A 55 -9.37 -9.18 24.57
CA ILE A 55 -8.71 -10.32 25.19
C ILE A 55 -7.40 -10.60 24.44
N LEU A 56 -6.29 -10.62 25.17
CA LEU A 56 -4.98 -10.93 24.62
C LEU A 56 -4.80 -12.43 24.44
N GLN A 57 -4.46 -12.85 23.22
CA GLN A 57 -3.95 -14.20 22.97
C GLN A 57 -2.44 -14.14 22.88
N VAL A 58 -1.77 -14.73 23.88
CA VAL A 58 -0.32 -14.75 23.98
C VAL A 58 0.16 -16.19 23.87
N HIS A 59 1.18 -16.42 23.05
CA HIS A 59 1.81 -17.73 22.84
C HIS A 59 3.32 -17.57 22.71
N VAL A 60 4.07 -18.56 23.20
CA VAL A 60 5.52 -18.63 22.97
C VAL A 60 5.76 -19.14 21.55
N VAL A 61 6.60 -18.43 20.79
CA VAL A 61 7.00 -18.84 19.45
C VAL A 61 8.32 -19.61 19.53
N PRO A 62 8.38 -20.88 19.11
CA PRO A 62 9.64 -21.61 19.02
C PRO A 62 10.61 -20.92 18.07
N PRO A 63 11.93 -20.96 18.32
CA PRO A 63 12.93 -20.27 17.50
C PRO A 63 12.92 -20.71 16.04
N GLU A 64 12.53 -21.96 15.75
CA GLU A 64 12.42 -22.51 14.40
C GLU A 64 11.34 -21.82 13.55
N HIS A 65 10.25 -21.38 14.19
CA HIS A 65 9.14 -20.70 13.52
C HIS A 65 9.38 -19.19 13.37
N VAL A 66 10.48 -18.67 13.90
CA VAL A 66 10.84 -17.26 13.80
C VAL A 66 11.43 -16.98 12.41
N HIS A 67 10.65 -16.31 11.57
CA HIS A 67 11.13 -15.93 10.24
C HIS A 67 12.37 -15.00 10.34
N PRO A 68 13.46 -15.23 9.58
CA PRO A 68 14.71 -14.46 9.71
C PRO A 68 14.56 -12.94 9.56
N LYS A 69 13.60 -12.49 8.75
CA LYS A 69 13.31 -11.06 8.51
C LYS A 69 12.36 -10.43 9.53
N LEU A 70 11.96 -11.13 10.59
CA LEU A 70 11.00 -10.63 11.58
C LEU A 70 11.46 -9.31 12.21
N TRP A 71 12.73 -9.22 12.58
CA TRP A 71 13.29 -8.03 13.23
C TRP A 71 13.84 -6.99 12.24
N LYS A 72 13.71 -7.23 10.93
CA LYS A 72 14.18 -6.27 9.92
C LYS A 72 13.34 -5.00 9.93
N GLY A 73 14.01 -3.87 10.12
CA GLY A 73 13.37 -2.54 10.12
C GLY A 73 12.58 -2.22 11.40
N VAL A 74 12.84 -2.95 12.49
CA VAL A 74 12.33 -2.60 13.82
C VAL A 74 12.94 -1.25 14.25
N ASN A 75 12.20 -0.50 15.06
CA ASN A 75 12.50 0.88 15.48
C ASN A 75 12.52 1.94 14.36
N ARG A 76 12.17 1.59 13.11
CA ARG A 76 11.95 2.59 12.06
C ARG A 76 10.52 3.12 12.12
N LEU A 77 10.38 4.44 12.09
CA LEU A 77 9.07 5.07 11.97
C LEU A 77 8.50 4.78 10.57
N TYR A 78 7.39 4.05 10.52
CA TYR A 78 6.69 3.78 9.26
C TYR A 78 6.02 5.07 8.75
N LYS A 79 6.45 5.54 7.58
CA LYS A 79 5.80 6.64 6.86
C LYS A 79 4.91 6.04 5.74
N PRO A 80 3.58 6.19 5.81
CA PRO A 80 2.71 5.72 4.74
C PRO A 80 3.05 6.46 3.43
N LEU A 81 3.05 5.72 2.32
CA LEU A 81 3.22 6.32 1.00
C LEU A 81 1.95 7.06 0.61
N ASP A 82 2.08 8.35 0.30
CA ASP A 82 0.98 9.14 -0.26
C ASP A 82 0.76 8.75 -1.73
N ARG A 83 -0.05 7.71 -1.92
CA ARG A 83 -0.43 7.21 -3.25
C ARG A 83 -1.12 8.28 -4.08
N VAL A 84 -1.90 9.15 -3.46
CA VAL A 84 -2.66 10.19 -4.17
C VAL A 84 -1.69 11.20 -4.77
N GLN A 85 -0.71 11.66 -4.01
CA GLN A 85 0.32 12.56 -4.55
C GLN A 85 1.18 11.91 -5.62
N ILE A 86 1.58 10.65 -5.44
CA ILE A 86 2.38 9.92 -6.43
C ILE A 86 1.61 9.78 -7.75
N GLU A 87 0.35 9.36 -7.70
CA GLU A 87 -0.48 9.23 -8.89
C GLU A 87 -0.81 10.58 -9.50
N ARG A 88 -1.05 11.63 -8.69
CA ARG A 88 -1.23 13.00 -9.18
C ARG A 88 0.00 13.48 -9.94
N LYS A 89 1.21 13.26 -9.43
CA LYS A 89 2.47 13.58 -10.14
C LYS A 89 2.60 12.80 -11.45
N ARG A 90 2.23 11.51 -11.43
CA ARG A 90 2.31 10.63 -12.61
C ARG A 90 1.33 11.04 -13.71
N GLN A 91 0.07 11.31 -13.34
CA GLN A 91 -0.98 11.72 -14.27
C GLN A 91 -0.75 13.14 -14.79
N ASN A 92 -0.29 14.06 -13.95
CA ASN A 92 -0.01 15.43 -14.35
C ASN A 92 1.29 15.58 -15.14
N LYS A 93 2.14 14.55 -15.19
CA LYS A 93 3.35 14.57 -16.00
C LYS A 93 3.01 14.87 -17.45
N GLU A 94 3.70 15.88 -17.99
CA GLU A 94 3.59 16.26 -19.40
C GLU A 94 4.09 15.12 -20.29
N ARG A 95 3.42 14.96 -21.44
CA ARG A 95 3.75 13.88 -22.38
C ARG A 95 4.78 14.38 -23.37
N THR A 96 5.73 13.51 -23.72
CA THR A 96 6.64 13.76 -24.84
C THR A 96 5.93 13.52 -26.17
N LEU A 97 6.50 14.02 -27.27
CA LEU A 97 5.97 13.84 -28.63
C LEU A 97 5.79 12.36 -29.00
N GLU A 98 6.78 11.53 -28.68
CA GLU A 98 6.72 10.09 -28.94
C GLU A 98 5.60 9.40 -28.16
N GLN A 99 5.43 9.77 -26.89
CA GLN A 99 4.36 9.23 -26.05
C GLN A 99 2.99 9.67 -26.55
N GLN A 100 2.88 10.89 -27.09
CA GLN A 100 1.67 11.38 -27.72
C GLN A 100 1.34 10.62 -29.01
N LYS A 101 2.33 10.37 -29.90
CA LYS A 101 2.12 9.56 -31.10
C LYS A 101 1.64 8.14 -30.76
N LYS A 102 2.31 7.46 -29.82
CA LYS A 102 1.89 6.13 -29.33
C LYS A 102 0.48 6.11 -28.75
N LEU A 103 0.08 7.19 -28.06
CA LEU A 103 -1.29 7.34 -27.56
C LEU A 103 -2.29 7.43 -28.71
N VAL A 104 -2.04 8.29 -29.71
CA VAL A 104 -2.92 8.49 -30.87
C VAL A 104 -3.07 7.18 -31.64
N GLU A 105 -1.98 6.45 -31.89
CA GLU A 105 -2.02 5.12 -32.49
C GLU A 105 -2.87 4.12 -31.67
N GLY A 106 -2.70 4.12 -30.34
CA GLY A 106 -3.48 3.29 -29.43
C GLY A 106 -4.95 3.68 -29.35
N ILE A 107 -5.29 4.94 -29.58
CA ILE A 107 -6.66 5.42 -29.72
C ILE A 107 -7.27 4.88 -31.02
N GLY A 108 -6.58 5.03 -32.15
CA GLY A 108 -7.03 4.52 -33.45
C GLY A 108 -7.26 3.00 -33.44
N LYS A 109 -6.34 2.23 -32.86
CA LYS A 109 -6.51 0.77 -32.72
C LYS A 109 -7.73 0.38 -31.86
N ARG A 110 -8.04 1.15 -30.81
CA ARG A 110 -9.23 0.91 -29.97
C ARG A 110 -10.50 1.31 -30.70
N ASP A 111 -10.45 2.38 -31.49
CA ASP A 111 -11.58 2.83 -32.30
C ASP A 111 -11.95 1.79 -33.37
N GLN A 112 -10.98 1.29 -34.12
CA GLN A 112 -11.19 0.21 -35.09
C GLN A 112 -11.82 -1.04 -34.45
N LYS A 113 -11.34 -1.43 -33.25
CA LYS A 113 -11.94 -2.55 -32.49
C LYS A 113 -13.36 -2.25 -32.06
N ARG A 114 -13.68 -1.00 -31.71
CA ARG A 114 -15.03 -0.57 -31.35
C ARG A 114 -15.95 -0.63 -32.57
N ARG A 115 -15.54 -0.08 -33.72
CA ARG A 115 -16.32 -0.12 -34.97
C ARG A 115 -16.68 -1.55 -35.37
N LYS A 116 -15.70 -2.48 -35.35
CA LYS A 116 -15.95 -3.91 -35.59
C LYS A 116 -16.96 -4.54 -34.64
N ARG A 117 -17.01 -4.11 -33.38
CA ARG A 117 -17.98 -4.60 -32.39
C ARG A 117 -19.39 -4.06 -32.64
N ILE A 118 -19.50 -2.81 -33.08
CA ILE A 118 -20.78 -2.17 -33.43
C ILE A 118 -21.36 -2.84 -34.68
N GLU A 119 -20.53 -3.06 -35.70
CA GLU A 119 -20.88 -3.78 -36.92
C GLU A 119 -21.33 -5.22 -36.61
N ALA A 120 -20.57 -5.96 -35.79
CA ALA A 120 -20.95 -7.31 -35.36
C ALA A 120 -22.25 -7.35 -34.53
N ALA A 121 -22.60 -6.24 -33.86
CA ALA A 121 -23.86 -6.11 -33.13
C ALA A 121 -25.04 -5.68 -34.03
N GLY A 122 -24.79 -5.43 -35.33
CA GLY A 122 -25.80 -5.01 -36.29
C GLY A 122 -26.35 -3.60 -36.07
N ILE A 123 -25.60 -2.75 -35.37
CA ILE A 123 -26.01 -1.38 -35.06
C ILE A 123 -25.53 -0.45 -36.18
N ASP A 124 -26.46 0.25 -36.82
CA ASP A 124 -26.15 1.28 -37.81
C ASP A 124 -25.75 2.59 -37.11
N TYR A 125 -24.45 2.71 -36.81
CA TYR A 125 -23.89 3.88 -36.16
C TYR A 125 -22.53 4.25 -36.74
N GLU A 126 -22.47 5.41 -37.39
CA GLU A 126 -21.23 5.99 -37.89
C GLU A 126 -20.48 6.71 -36.75
N CYS A 127 -19.34 6.14 -36.35
CA CYS A 127 -18.50 6.75 -35.31
C CYS A 127 -17.78 7.97 -35.90
N PRO A 128 -17.94 9.18 -35.31
CA PRO A 128 -17.25 10.37 -35.78
C PRO A 128 -15.74 10.25 -35.63
N ASP A 129 -15.01 10.97 -36.48
CA ASP A 129 -13.56 10.94 -36.49
C ASP A 129 -12.95 11.55 -35.22
N ILE A 130 -11.92 10.88 -34.73
CA ILE A 130 -11.21 11.32 -33.54
C ILE A 130 -10.28 12.46 -33.93
N VAL A 131 -10.70 13.69 -33.61
CA VAL A 131 -9.88 14.90 -33.76
C VAL A 131 -8.77 14.88 -32.71
N GLY A 132 -7.65 14.22 -33.04
CA GLY A 132 -6.47 14.14 -32.19
C GLY A 132 -5.57 15.35 -32.39
N ILE A 133 -5.32 16.11 -31.32
CA ILE A 133 -4.29 17.17 -31.35
C ILE A 133 -2.93 16.47 -31.52
N SER A 134 -2.24 16.75 -32.63
CA SER A 134 -0.94 16.15 -32.98
C SER A 134 0.18 16.56 -32.01
N ARG A 135 -0.01 17.68 -31.31
CA ARG A 135 0.93 18.23 -30.32
C ARG A 135 0.47 17.93 -28.89
N PRO A 136 1.37 17.51 -27.99
CA PRO A 136 1.06 17.38 -26.57
C PRO A 136 0.78 18.77 -26.01
N THR A 137 -0.44 18.97 -25.50
CA THR A 137 -0.79 20.18 -24.75
C THR A 137 -0.45 20.01 -23.27
N SER A 138 -0.18 21.13 -22.59
CA SER A 138 -0.07 21.14 -21.13
C SER A 138 -1.38 20.65 -20.53
N LYS A 139 -1.30 19.71 -19.58
CA LYS A 139 -2.47 19.25 -18.83
C LYS A 139 -2.92 20.25 -17.76
N LYS A 140 -2.07 21.21 -17.43
CA LYS A 140 -2.39 22.29 -16.50
C LYS A 140 -2.85 23.51 -17.28
N ILE A 141 -3.98 24.06 -16.88
CA ILE A 141 -4.39 25.41 -17.25
C ILE A 141 -3.40 26.34 -16.56
N ARG A 142 -2.62 27.10 -17.35
CA ARG A 142 -1.82 28.22 -16.85
C ARG A 142 -2.70 29.44 -17.07
N PHE A 143 -3.05 30.12 -15.99
CA PHE A 143 -3.64 31.44 -16.08
C PHE A 143 -2.48 32.42 -16.16
N ASP A 144 -2.52 33.33 -17.12
CA ASP A 144 -1.54 34.40 -17.20
C ASP A 144 -1.79 35.35 -16.02
N GLU A 145 -0.75 35.68 -15.26
CA GLU A 145 -0.82 36.67 -14.18
C GLU A 145 -0.78 38.06 -14.83
N GLU A 146 -1.94 38.74 -14.87
CA GLU A 146 -2.05 40.19 -15.17
C GLU A 146 -1.54 41.04 -14.01
#